data_AF-A0A0C3QC74-F1
#
_entry.id   AF-A0A0C3QC74-F1
#
_cell.length_a   1.000
_cell.length_b   1.000
_cell.length_c   1.000
_cell.angle_alpha   90.00
_cell.angle_beta   90.00
_cell.angle_gamma   90.00
#
_symmetry.space_group_name_H-M   'P 1'
#
loop_
_entity.id
_entity.type
_entity.pdbx_description
1 polymer ?
#
loop_
_entity_poly.entity_id
_entity_poly.type
_entity_poly.pdbx_seq_one_letter_code
_entity_poly.pdbx_strand_id
1 'polypeptide(L)'
;MVHWKTFALGLLSLAVSTSQAAPMVDVSERGNAICFVIVHGAPTTASSTGTAVTGLELARSSSGAVTLAASGFETLISYNNGGFGEFAFCNYYWLNIGTSSHSYKPLSWGYDDQETFTWSAGAGQIVTALATSTYATTSTFLACNESGEWALYLQTGTDVPSGVTCVETQLQVGTTTL
;
A
#
# COMPACT_ATOMS: atom_id res chain seq x y z
N MET A 1 53.56 -62.49 -16.79
CA MET A 1 52.25 -62.91 -16.25
C MET A 1 51.55 -61.66 -15.74
N VAL A 2 50.62 -61.12 -16.51
CA VAL A 2 49.95 -59.84 -16.24
C VAL A 2 48.53 -60.14 -15.81
N HIS A 3 48.15 -59.72 -14.60
CA HIS A 3 46.82 -59.90 -14.02
C HIS A 3 46.03 -58.60 -14.22
N TRP A 4 45.04 -58.61 -15.12
CA TRP A 4 44.11 -57.50 -15.31
C TRP A 4 42.92 -57.62 -14.38
N LYS A 5 42.61 -56.55 -13.64
CA LYS A 5 41.35 -56.38 -12.90
C LYS A 5 40.35 -55.64 -13.78
N THR A 6 39.19 -56.27 -13.98
CA THR A 6 38.03 -55.77 -14.72
C THR A 6 37.37 -54.61 -13.99
N PHE A 7 37.23 -53.45 -14.65
CA PHE A 7 36.39 -52.35 -14.19
C PHE A 7 34.99 -52.50 -14.80
N ALA A 8 33.96 -52.51 -13.97
CA ALA A 8 32.56 -52.49 -14.39
C ALA A 8 32.15 -51.05 -14.75
N LEU A 9 31.66 -50.85 -15.97
CA LEU A 9 31.08 -49.60 -16.45
C LEU A 9 29.61 -49.54 -16.00
N GLY A 10 29.29 -48.57 -15.14
CA GLY A 10 27.91 -48.23 -14.77
C GLY A 10 27.24 -47.47 -15.92
N LEU A 11 26.07 -47.96 -16.35
CA LEU A 11 25.18 -47.28 -17.30
C LEU A 11 24.49 -46.10 -16.60
N LEU A 12 24.76 -44.89 -17.06
CA LEU A 12 24.07 -43.66 -16.66
C LEU A 12 22.79 -43.51 -17.51
N SER A 13 21.61 -43.72 -16.91
CA SER A 13 20.33 -43.51 -17.57
C SER A 13 19.96 -42.02 -17.58
N LEU A 14 19.94 -41.40 -18.77
CA LEU A 14 19.39 -40.06 -18.99
C LEU A 14 17.87 -40.15 -19.14
N ALA A 15 17.12 -39.68 -18.14
CA ALA A 15 15.68 -39.47 -18.27
C ALA A 15 15.43 -38.13 -18.99
N VAL A 16 14.86 -38.19 -20.19
CA VAL A 16 14.35 -37.02 -20.91
C VAL A 16 12.96 -36.69 -20.38
N SER A 17 12.83 -35.60 -19.65
CA SER A 17 11.54 -35.05 -19.22
C SER A 17 10.92 -34.26 -20.37
N THR A 18 9.87 -34.79 -21.00
CA THR A 18 9.03 -34.02 -21.93
C THR A 18 8.05 -33.18 -21.12
N SER A 19 8.32 -31.88 -21.01
CA SER A 19 7.38 -30.91 -20.46
C SER A 19 6.21 -30.71 -21.44
N GLN A 20 5.12 -31.44 -21.22
CA GLN A 20 3.82 -31.09 -21.81
C GLN A 20 3.37 -29.77 -21.18
N ALA A 21 3.37 -28.69 -21.95
CA ALA A 21 2.72 -27.45 -21.57
C ALA A 21 1.21 -27.72 -21.43
N ALA A 22 0.62 -27.29 -20.32
CA ALA A 22 -0.81 -27.39 -20.08
C ALA A 22 -1.58 -26.63 -21.20
N PRO A 23 -2.78 -27.10 -21.59
CA PRO A 23 -3.61 -26.38 -22.54
C PRO A 23 -3.93 -25.00 -21.97
N MET A 24 -3.59 -23.96 -22.74
CA MET A 24 -3.95 -22.59 -22.40
C MET A 24 -5.46 -22.44 -22.63
N VAL A 25 -6.19 -22.15 -21.56
CA VAL A 25 -7.62 -21.84 -21.65
C VAL A 25 -7.77 -20.59 -22.51
N ASP A 26 -8.60 -20.71 -23.55
CA ASP A 26 -8.98 -19.65 -24.47
C ASP A 26 -9.55 -18.46 -23.69
N VAL A 27 -8.84 -17.32 -23.73
CA VAL A 27 -9.26 -16.05 -23.10
C VAL A 27 -10.26 -15.38 -24.03
N SER A 28 -11.42 -16.00 -24.21
CA SER A 28 -12.53 -15.43 -24.97
C SER A 28 -13.85 -15.59 -24.20
N GLU A 29 -13.87 -15.08 -22.98
CA GLU A 29 -15.10 -14.61 -22.33
C GLU A 29 -14.73 -13.60 -21.23
N ARG A 30 -14.35 -12.37 -21.63
CA ARG A 30 -14.47 -11.23 -20.71
C ARG A 30 -15.97 -11.00 -20.51
N GLY A 31 -16.54 -11.68 -19.51
CA GLY A 31 -17.83 -11.29 -18.96
C GLY A 31 -17.80 -9.78 -18.67
N ASN A 32 -18.89 -9.09 -19.00
CA ASN A 32 -19.01 -7.64 -18.78
C ASN A 32 -18.63 -7.33 -17.33
N ALA A 33 -17.54 -6.59 -17.12
CA ALA A 33 -17.15 -6.13 -15.79
C ALA A 33 -18.25 -5.19 -15.30
N ILE A 34 -19.12 -5.71 -14.43
CA ILE A 34 -20.19 -4.92 -13.81
C ILE A 34 -19.55 -4.18 -12.65
N CYS A 35 -19.22 -2.92 -12.87
CA CYS A 35 -18.75 -2.06 -11.80
C CYS A 35 -19.94 -1.43 -11.09
N PHE A 36 -20.14 -1.78 -9.83
CA PHE A 36 -21.23 -1.21 -9.04
C PHE A 36 -20.99 0.29 -8.77
N VAL A 37 -22.12 1.01 -8.66
CA VAL A 37 -22.23 2.46 -8.46
C VAL A 37 -21.52 2.90 -7.18
N ILE A 38 -20.72 3.97 -7.29
CA ILE A 38 -19.93 4.57 -6.22
C ILE A 38 -20.88 5.30 -5.26
N VAL A 39 -20.90 4.89 -3.99
CA VAL A 39 -21.40 5.74 -2.89
C VAL A 39 -20.21 6.56 -2.41
N HIS A 40 -20.36 7.88 -2.31
CA HIS A 40 -19.26 8.72 -1.82
C HIS A 40 -19.01 8.44 -0.33
N GLY A 41 -17.76 8.17 0.02
CA GLY A 41 -17.32 8.05 1.41
C GLY A 41 -16.94 9.43 1.95
N ALA A 42 -17.05 9.64 3.25
CA ALA A 42 -16.49 10.84 3.86
C ALA A 42 -14.95 10.79 3.79
N PRO A 43 -14.27 11.92 3.52
CA PRO A 43 -12.83 11.95 3.30
C PRO A 43 -12.06 11.61 4.59
N THR A 44 -10.83 11.13 4.43
CA THR A 44 -9.89 11.03 5.55
C THR A 44 -9.12 12.33 5.67
N THR A 45 -9.20 12.99 6.83
CA THR A 45 -8.67 14.34 7.05
C THR A 45 -7.58 14.35 8.11
N ALA A 46 -6.63 15.27 7.98
CA ALA A 46 -5.67 15.58 9.02
C ALA A 46 -6.37 16.29 10.19
N SER A 47 -6.38 15.66 11.36
CA SER A 47 -7.20 16.09 12.52
C SER A 47 -6.41 16.87 13.58
N SER A 48 -5.08 17.00 13.45
CA SER A 48 -4.27 17.76 14.42
C SER A 48 -4.52 19.25 14.29
N THR A 49 -5.21 19.83 15.28
CA THR A 49 -5.62 21.24 15.30
C THR A 49 -4.44 22.21 15.42
N GLY A 50 -4.57 23.38 14.79
CA GLY A 50 -3.56 24.44 14.85
C GLY A 50 -2.30 24.20 14.00
N THR A 51 -2.35 23.23 13.09
CA THR A 51 -1.25 22.94 12.15
C THR A 51 -1.60 23.47 10.76
N ALA A 52 -0.58 23.64 9.91
CA ALA A 52 -0.78 24.06 8.52
C ALA A 52 -1.54 23.02 7.67
N VAL A 53 -1.71 21.80 8.19
CA VAL A 53 -2.39 20.69 7.51
C VAL A 53 -3.76 20.37 8.08
N THR A 54 -4.21 21.06 9.15
CA THR A 54 -5.53 20.80 9.75
C THR A 54 -6.64 20.88 8.69
N GLY A 55 -7.44 19.82 8.59
CA GLY A 55 -8.56 19.75 7.66
C GLY A 55 -8.19 19.43 6.22
N LEU A 56 -6.89 19.31 5.88
CA LEU A 56 -6.50 18.77 4.58
C LEU A 56 -6.83 17.28 4.50
N GLU A 57 -7.20 16.85 3.31
CA GLU A 57 -7.67 15.50 3.01
C GLU A 57 -6.55 14.65 2.42
N LEU A 58 -6.57 13.36 2.75
CA LEU A 58 -5.69 12.38 2.15
C LEU A 58 -5.96 12.27 0.65
N ALA A 59 -4.89 12.42 -0.13
CA ALA A 59 -4.95 12.55 -1.57
C ALA A 59 -3.82 11.76 -2.26
N ARG A 60 -3.94 11.67 -3.59
CA ARG A 60 -2.85 11.25 -4.48
C ARG A 60 -2.47 12.43 -5.35
N SER A 61 -1.19 12.79 -5.35
CA SER A 61 -0.68 13.81 -6.25
C SER A 61 -0.75 13.35 -7.71
N SER A 62 -0.51 14.27 -8.64
CA SER A 62 -0.40 13.95 -10.07
C SER A 62 0.73 12.94 -10.38
N SER A 63 1.75 12.85 -9.53
CA SER A 63 2.85 11.89 -9.63
C SER A 63 2.56 10.54 -8.97
N GLY A 64 1.40 10.39 -8.34
CA GLY A 64 1.04 9.16 -7.61
C GLY A 64 1.49 9.14 -6.14
N ALA A 65 2.09 10.23 -5.63
CA ALA A 65 2.54 10.32 -4.25
C ALA A 65 1.36 10.44 -3.28
N VAL A 66 1.55 9.97 -2.04
CA VAL A 66 0.56 10.14 -0.97
C VAL A 66 0.74 11.52 -0.35
N THR A 67 -0.30 12.35 -0.43
CA THR A 67 -0.24 13.75 0.00
C THR A 67 -1.46 14.15 0.82
N LEU A 68 -1.39 15.34 1.42
CA LEU A 68 -2.54 16.07 1.96
C LEU A 68 -2.89 17.26 1.07
N ALA A 69 -4.17 17.42 0.72
CA ALA A 69 -4.65 18.47 -0.18
C ALA A 69 -6.00 19.05 0.28
N ALA A 70 -6.40 20.20 -0.28
CA ALA A 70 -7.68 20.83 0.05
C ALA A 70 -8.90 20.05 -0.43
N SER A 71 -8.70 19.16 -1.42
CA SER A 71 -9.65 18.17 -1.87
C SER A 71 -8.86 16.90 -2.12
N GLY A 72 -9.17 15.88 -1.33
CA GLY A 72 -8.58 14.56 -1.40
C GLY A 72 -9.55 13.59 -2.04
N PHE A 73 -9.45 12.34 -1.64
CA PHE A 73 -10.31 11.31 -2.18
C PHE A 73 -11.69 11.31 -1.50
N GLU A 74 -12.75 11.47 -2.32
CA GLU A 74 -14.16 11.36 -1.89
C GLU A 74 -14.76 9.96 -2.11
N THR A 75 -13.95 9.01 -2.57
CA THR A 75 -14.37 7.67 -2.95
C THR A 75 -14.31 6.71 -1.75
N LEU A 76 -15.13 5.65 -1.80
CA LEU A 76 -15.23 4.62 -0.76
C LEU A 76 -13.85 4.11 -0.34
N ILE A 77 -13.54 4.30 0.94
CA ILE A 77 -12.37 3.70 1.56
C ILE A 77 -12.72 2.26 1.94
N SER A 78 -11.94 1.31 1.46
CA SER A 78 -12.00 -0.10 1.84
C SER A 78 -11.06 -0.36 3.01
N TYR A 79 -11.60 -1.01 4.05
CA TYR A 79 -10.85 -1.50 5.22
C TYR A 79 -10.65 -3.02 5.19
N ASN A 80 -10.92 -3.65 4.04
CA ASN A 80 -10.95 -5.10 3.94
C ASN A 80 -9.56 -5.71 4.17
N ASN A 81 -9.52 -6.81 4.91
CA ASN A 81 -8.31 -7.58 5.19
C ASN A 81 -7.16 -6.73 5.78
N GLY A 82 -7.47 -5.68 6.55
CA GLY A 82 -6.46 -4.77 7.11
C GLY A 82 -5.83 -3.83 6.08
N GLY A 83 -6.43 -3.70 4.90
CA GLY A 83 -6.09 -2.68 3.92
C GLY A 83 -6.68 -1.33 4.27
N PHE A 84 -6.12 -0.30 3.66
CA PHE A 84 -6.70 1.03 3.64
C PHE A 84 -6.55 1.52 2.21
N GLY A 85 -7.63 1.52 1.44
CA GLY A 85 -7.54 1.75 0.01
C GLY A 85 -8.70 2.55 -0.52
N GLU A 86 -8.43 3.33 -1.54
CA GLU A 86 -9.41 4.08 -2.31
C GLU A 86 -9.98 3.20 -3.43
N PHE A 87 -11.23 3.41 -3.85
CA PHE A 87 -11.80 2.78 -5.03
C PHE A 87 -12.00 3.78 -6.18
N ALA A 88 -11.39 3.51 -7.35
CA ALA A 88 -11.58 4.33 -8.55
C ALA A 88 -11.64 3.44 -9.81
N PHE A 89 -12.62 3.72 -10.68
CA PHE A 89 -12.83 3.00 -11.95
C PHE A 89 -12.77 1.48 -11.82
N CYS A 90 -13.43 0.91 -10.81
CA CYS A 90 -13.48 -0.53 -10.56
C CYS A 90 -12.21 -1.18 -10.00
N ASN A 91 -11.24 -0.37 -9.63
CA ASN A 91 -9.96 -0.81 -9.09
C ASN A 91 -9.74 -0.15 -7.73
N TYR A 92 -8.88 -0.75 -6.93
CA TYR A 92 -8.44 -0.19 -5.68
C TYR A 92 -7.08 0.49 -5.83
N TYR A 93 -6.88 1.59 -5.12
CA TYR A 93 -5.55 2.13 -4.82
C TYR A 93 -5.30 1.92 -3.34
N TRP A 94 -4.45 0.95 -3.00
CA TRP A 94 -4.15 0.59 -1.62
C TRP A 94 -3.02 1.45 -1.08
N LEU A 95 -3.20 1.97 0.14
CA LEU A 95 -2.16 2.69 0.87
C LEU A 95 -1.15 1.69 1.43
N ASN A 96 0.06 1.72 0.92
CA ASN A 96 1.14 0.84 1.33
C ASN A 96 2.19 1.59 2.16
N ILE A 97 2.79 0.88 3.12
CA ILE A 97 3.88 1.37 3.96
C ILE A 97 5.18 0.80 3.39
N GLY A 98 6.02 1.68 2.85
CA GLY A 98 7.33 1.31 2.34
C GLY A 98 8.37 1.14 3.45
N THR A 99 9.55 0.67 3.06
CA THR A 99 10.70 0.54 3.98
C THR A 99 11.59 1.77 3.93
N SER A 100 12.20 2.11 5.07
CA SER A 100 13.17 3.21 5.21
C SER A 100 14.05 2.96 6.42
N SER A 101 15.33 3.36 6.34
CA SER A 101 16.25 3.38 7.49
C SER A 101 15.92 4.49 8.48
N HIS A 102 15.17 5.51 8.04
CA HIS A 102 14.67 6.56 8.91
C HIS A 102 13.42 6.13 9.66
N SER A 103 13.10 6.85 10.73
CA SER A 103 11.86 6.62 11.48
C SER A 103 10.61 7.22 10.83
N TYR A 104 10.71 7.87 9.66
CA TYR A 104 9.56 8.18 8.81
C TYR A 104 9.52 7.19 7.64
N LYS A 105 8.42 6.46 7.49
CA LYS A 105 8.24 5.45 6.43
C LYS A 105 7.50 6.09 5.25
N PRO A 106 8.01 5.93 4.02
CA PRO A 106 7.31 6.42 2.84
C PRO A 106 5.99 5.70 2.68
N LEU A 107 4.98 6.44 2.21
CA LEU A 107 3.69 5.89 1.84
C LEU A 107 3.54 5.92 0.32
N SER A 108 2.85 4.93 -0.24
CA SER A 108 2.55 4.86 -1.66
C SER A 108 1.13 4.38 -1.93
N TRP A 109 0.60 4.73 -3.10
CA TRP A 109 -0.64 4.18 -3.62
C TRP A 109 -0.33 3.04 -4.59
N GLY A 110 -0.68 1.80 -4.22
CA GLY A 110 -0.57 0.62 -5.08
C GLY A 110 -1.85 0.38 -5.87
N TYR A 111 -1.79 0.39 -7.20
CA TYR A 111 -2.94 0.11 -8.08
C TYR A 111 -3.23 -1.40 -8.10
N ASP A 112 -4.38 -1.78 -7.52
CA ASP A 112 -4.81 -3.16 -7.24
C ASP A 112 -3.78 -4.02 -6.49
N ASP A 113 -2.75 -3.38 -5.94
CA ASP A 113 -1.64 -4.04 -5.26
C ASP A 113 -1.63 -3.65 -3.79
N GLN A 114 -2.11 -4.57 -2.97
CA GLN A 114 -2.13 -4.45 -1.52
C GLN A 114 -0.90 -5.15 -0.95
N GLU A 115 0.13 -4.39 -0.61
CA GLU A 115 1.33 -4.91 0.08
C GLU A 115 1.18 -4.84 1.60
N THR A 116 0.44 -3.83 2.08
CA THR A 116 0.21 -3.58 3.50
C THR A 116 -1.18 -4.02 3.94
N PHE A 117 -1.21 -4.86 4.98
CA PHE A 117 -2.43 -5.44 5.56
C PHE A 117 -2.58 -5.10 7.05
N THR A 118 -1.87 -4.06 7.50
CA THR A 118 -1.74 -3.72 8.92
C THR A 118 -2.41 -2.40 9.27
N TRP A 119 -3.41 -1.97 8.50
CA TRP A 119 -4.19 -0.79 8.85
C TRP A 119 -5.38 -1.16 9.74
N SER A 120 -5.54 -0.40 10.81
CA SER A 120 -6.78 -0.34 11.61
C SER A 120 -7.43 1.02 11.34
N ALA A 121 -8.53 1.01 10.60
CA ALA A 121 -9.29 2.19 10.25
C ALA A 121 -10.76 1.83 10.01
N GLY A 122 -11.62 2.85 10.06
CA GLY A 122 -13.06 2.74 9.93
C GLY A 122 -13.71 4.11 10.04
N ALA A 123 -14.97 4.26 9.61
CA ALA A 123 -15.68 5.54 9.65
C ALA A 123 -15.63 6.18 11.05
N GLY A 124 -15.21 7.44 11.12
CA GLY A 124 -15.03 8.20 12.36
C GLY A 124 -13.78 7.87 13.17
N GLN A 125 -13.00 6.86 12.79
CA GLN A 125 -11.83 6.41 13.53
C GLN A 125 -10.54 7.11 13.10
N ILE A 126 -9.55 7.10 13.99
CA ILE A 126 -8.18 7.47 13.67
C ILE A 126 -7.51 6.31 12.91
N VAL A 127 -6.92 6.61 11.76
CA VAL A 127 -6.14 5.64 10.98
C VAL A 127 -4.90 5.27 11.77
N THR A 128 -4.71 3.97 12.00
CA THR A 128 -3.62 3.44 12.83
C THR A 128 -2.90 2.32 12.07
N ALA A 129 -1.58 2.43 11.93
CA ALA A 129 -0.74 1.32 11.50
C ALA A 129 -0.50 0.38 12.70
N LEU A 130 -0.87 -0.89 12.55
CA LEU A 130 -0.62 -1.94 13.53
C LEU A 130 0.86 -2.35 13.51
N ALA A 131 1.35 -2.80 14.67
CA ALA A 131 2.73 -3.22 14.84
C ALA A 131 3.16 -4.30 13.84
N THR A 132 4.40 -4.18 13.37
CA THR A 132 5.10 -5.19 12.58
C THR A 132 6.40 -5.57 13.28
N SER A 133 7.22 -6.43 12.66
CA SER A 133 8.59 -6.66 13.12
C SER A 133 9.50 -5.43 12.97
N THR A 134 9.08 -4.42 12.20
CA THR A 134 9.92 -3.26 11.84
C THR A 134 9.52 -1.96 12.54
N TYR A 135 8.29 -1.87 13.08
CA TYR A 135 7.81 -0.71 13.83
C TYR A 135 6.66 -1.09 14.78
N ALA A 136 6.52 -0.32 15.86
CA ALA A 136 5.41 -0.46 16.80
C ALA A 136 4.13 0.19 16.26
N THR A 137 2.97 -0.17 16.83
CA THR A 137 1.68 0.46 16.48
C THR A 137 1.77 1.98 16.61
N THR A 138 1.32 2.70 15.58
CA THR A 138 1.36 4.16 15.55
C THR A 138 0.19 4.70 14.73
N SER A 139 -0.37 5.83 15.17
CA SER A 139 -1.33 6.65 14.43
C SER A 139 -0.75 8.01 14.06
N THR A 140 0.55 8.20 14.28
CA THR A 140 1.26 9.43 13.96
C THR A 140 1.72 9.39 12.52
N PHE A 141 1.33 10.40 11.77
CA PHE A 141 1.81 10.68 10.43
C PHE A 141 2.65 11.94 10.46
N LEU A 142 3.61 12.03 9.54
CA LEU A 142 4.43 13.21 9.33
C LEU A 142 4.07 13.79 7.96
N ALA A 143 3.53 15.00 7.93
CA ALA A 143 3.23 15.74 6.72
C ALA A 143 4.34 16.76 6.47
N CYS A 144 5.04 16.65 5.35
CA CYS A 144 6.17 17.51 4.99
C CYS A 144 5.86 18.34 3.74
N ASN A 145 6.12 19.64 3.80
CA ASN A 145 5.96 20.52 2.66
C ASN A 145 7.13 20.36 1.69
N GLU A 146 6.88 19.63 0.61
CA GLU A 146 7.82 19.32 -0.44
C GLU A 146 7.36 19.99 -1.73
N SER A 147 8.08 21.04 -2.14
CA SER A 147 7.76 21.78 -3.37
C SER A 147 6.33 22.33 -3.44
N GLY A 148 5.73 22.66 -2.29
CA GLY A 148 4.36 23.20 -2.20
C GLY A 148 3.27 22.14 -2.01
N GLU A 149 3.61 20.85 -2.02
CA GLU A 149 2.69 19.76 -1.68
C GLU A 149 3.01 19.22 -0.28
N TRP A 150 1.99 18.78 0.46
CA TRP A 150 2.18 18.15 1.76
C TRP A 150 2.33 16.64 1.58
N ALA A 151 3.55 16.18 1.30
CA ALA A 151 3.88 14.75 1.23
C ALA A 151 3.67 14.07 2.59
N LEU A 152 3.12 12.87 2.60
CA LEU A 152 2.72 12.18 3.82
C LEU A 152 3.55 10.92 4.07
N TYR A 153 4.01 10.77 5.31
CA TYR A 153 4.81 9.64 5.79
C TYR A 153 4.17 9.05 7.05
N LEU A 154 4.42 7.77 7.31
CA LEU A 154 4.10 7.16 8.61
C LEU A 154 5.24 7.43 9.59
N GLN A 155 4.94 8.05 10.73
CA GLN A 155 5.95 8.36 11.75
C GLN A 155 6.05 7.23 12.78
N THR A 156 7.25 6.65 12.87
CA THR A 156 7.60 5.52 13.75
C THR A 156 8.67 5.88 14.79
N GLY A 157 9.09 7.14 14.84
CA GLY A 157 10.09 7.70 15.75
C GLY A 157 10.11 9.23 15.66
N THR A 158 11.30 9.85 15.63
CA THR A 158 11.45 11.32 15.66
C THR A 158 12.23 11.92 14.48
N ASP A 159 12.72 11.10 13.56
CA ASP A 159 13.39 11.60 12.35
C ASP A 159 12.41 12.43 11.52
N VAL A 160 12.94 13.46 10.87
CA VAL A 160 12.22 14.28 9.90
C VAL A 160 13.13 14.53 8.68
N PRO A 161 12.58 14.59 7.45
CA PRO A 161 13.36 14.96 6.26
C PRO A 161 14.03 16.34 6.43
N SER A 162 15.29 16.44 6.03
CA SER A 162 16.07 17.69 6.17
C SER A 162 15.68 18.73 5.12
N GLY A 163 15.65 20.01 5.49
CA GLY A 163 15.45 21.11 4.55
C GLY A 163 14.00 21.35 4.12
N VAL A 164 13.04 20.66 4.74
CA VAL A 164 11.61 20.84 4.53
C VAL A 164 10.90 21.09 5.85
N THR A 165 9.73 21.75 5.80
CA THR A 165 8.90 21.95 6.99
C THR A 165 7.96 20.77 7.15
N CYS A 166 8.04 20.07 8.27
CA CYS A 166 7.15 18.96 8.58
C CYS A 166 6.32 19.24 9.82
N VAL A 167 5.13 18.68 9.86
CA VAL A 167 4.21 18.72 11.00
C VAL A 167 3.69 17.31 11.27
N GLU A 168 3.65 16.93 12.53
CA GLU A 168 2.99 15.68 12.92
C GLU A 168 1.46 15.87 12.87
N THR A 169 0.77 14.86 12.35
CA THR A 169 -0.68 14.83 12.32
C THR A 169 -1.22 13.44 12.60
N GLN A 170 -2.47 13.39 13.05
CA GLN A 170 -3.29 12.17 12.93
C GLN A 170 -4.19 12.29 11.70
N LEU A 171 -4.59 11.14 11.15
CA LEU A 171 -5.61 11.07 10.11
C LEU A 171 -6.90 10.51 10.71
N GLN A 172 -8.00 11.21 10.50
CA GLN A 172 -9.33 10.78 10.91
C GLN A 172 -10.18 10.49 9.69
N VAL A 173 -10.74 9.29 9.63
CA VAL A 173 -11.74 8.94 8.63
C VAL A 173 -13.03 9.68 8.93
N GLY A 174 -13.57 10.40 7.96
CA GLY A 174 -14.86 11.06 8.11
C GLY A 174 -16.01 10.08 8.37
N THR A 175 -17.13 10.61 8.87
CA THR A 175 -18.38 9.87 8.98
C THR A 175 -19.34 10.36 7.90
N THR A 176 -19.79 9.48 7.00
CA THR A 176 -20.89 9.83 6.10
C THR A 176 -22.17 9.92 6.95
N THR A 177 -22.74 11.11 7.11
CA THR A 177 -24.12 11.24 7.57
C THR A 177 -25.02 10.77 6.43
N LEU A 178 -25.60 9.58 6.59
CA LEU A 178 -26.69 9.09 5.73
C LEU A 178 -27.94 9.94 5.89
#